data_AF-A0A1H3WRW5-F1
#
_entry.id   AF-A0A1H3WRW5-F1
#
_cell.length_a   1.000
_cell.length_b   1.000
_cell.length_c   1.000
_cell.angle_alpha   90.00
_cell.angle_beta   90.00
_cell.angle_gamma   90.00
#
_symmetry.space_group_name_H-M   'P 1'
#
loop_
_entity.id
_entity.type
_entity.pdbx_description
1 polymer ?
#
loop_
_entity_poly.entity_id
_entity_poly.type
_entity_poly.pdbx_seq_one_letter_code
_entity_poly.pdbx_strand_id
1 'polypeptide(L)'
;MKIGYRDHVVTNEEIACTGCKPENWCRYHVAKCCDKKGIKTCAGCGEYPCNNMKECFRVTESFEARCRSVCTKEEYGSLKKAFFEKADNLSRI
;
A
#
# COMPACT_ATOMS: atom_id res chain seq x y z
N MET A 1 2.10 17.31 1.99
CA MET A 1 2.13 16.26 3.05
C MET A 1 3.55 16.15 3.61
N LYS A 2 3.74 16.00 4.93
CA LYS A 2 5.10 15.88 5.55
C LYS A 2 5.82 14.54 5.30
N ILE A 3 5.16 13.59 4.65
CA ILE A 3 5.70 12.28 4.25
C ILE A 3 5.40 12.04 2.76
N GLY A 4 6.36 11.48 2.04
CA GLY A 4 6.27 11.22 0.61
C GLY A 4 6.63 12.44 -0.24
N TYR A 5 6.34 12.38 -1.53
CA TYR A 5 6.71 13.40 -2.52
C TYR A 5 5.57 14.38 -2.86
N ARG A 6 4.47 14.37 -2.09
CA ARG A 6 3.27 15.17 -2.39
C ARG A 6 3.30 16.51 -1.65
N ASP A 7 3.05 17.59 -2.38
CA ASP A 7 3.00 18.96 -1.88
C ASP A 7 1.73 19.27 -1.06
N HIS A 8 0.62 18.56 -1.31
CA HIS A 8 -0.66 18.74 -0.60
C HIS A 8 -1.14 17.46 0.11
N VAL A 9 -2.27 17.55 0.80
CA VAL A 9 -2.97 16.40 1.39
C VAL A 9 -3.93 15.84 0.35
N VAL A 10 -3.77 14.56 0.02
CA VAL A 10 -4.54 13.86 -1.02
C VAL A 10 -5.66 13.02 -0.42
N THR A 11 -6.72 12.81 -1.19
CA THR A 11 -7.84 11.96 -0.76
C THR A 11 -7.51 10.48 -0.93
N ASN A 12 -8.29 9.60 -0.28
CA ASN A 12 -8.11 8.16 -0.42
C ASN A 12 -8.44 7.67 -1.84
N GLU A 13 -9.37 8.35 -2.54
CA GLU A 13 -9.72 8.08 -3.93
C GLU A 13 -8.54 8.36 -4.87
N GLU A 14 -7.82 9.47 -4.64
CA GLU A 14 -6.67 9.85 -5.47
C GLU A 14 -5.51 8.86 -5.32
N ILE A 15 -5.29 8.33 -4.10
CA ILE A 15 -4.24 7.35 -3.82
C ILE A 15 -4.72 5.89 -3.87
N ALA A 16 -5.94 5.66 -4.36
CA ALA A 16 -6.49 4.33 -4.49
C ALA A 16 -5.62 3.48 -5.44
N CYS A 17 -5.32 2.25 -5.04
CA CYS A 17 -4.52 1.36 -5.85
C CYS A 17 -5.39 0.70 -6.93
N THR A 18 -5.07 0.93 -8.21
CA THR A 18 -5.79 0.33 -9.36
C THR A 18 -5.12 -0.94 -9.92
N GLY A 19 -4.04 -1.39 -9.28
CA GLY A 19 -3.24 -2.54 -9.69
C GLY A 19 -1.77 -2.19 -9.87
N CYS A 20 -0.93 -3.22 -9.92
CA CYS A 20 0.48 -3.04 -10.21
C CYS A 20 0.70 -3.12 -11.72
N LYS A 21 1.51 -2.22 -12.27
CA LYS A 21 2.03 -2.34 -13.63
C LYS A 21 3.47 -2.87 -13.61
N PRO A 22 3.91 -3.67 -14.59
CA PRO A 22 5.28 -4.23 -14.61
C PRO A 22 6.38 -3.16 -14.58
N GLU A 23 6.11 -2.00 -15.17
CA GLU A 23 7.00 -0.83 -15.20
C GLU A 23 7.12 -0.11 -13.84
N ASN A 24 6.20 -0.35 -12.91
CA ASN A 24 6.24 0.31 -11.61
C ASN A 24 7.35 -0.29 -10.73
N TRP A 25 8.26 0.57 -10.28
CA TRP A 25 9.21 0.18 -9.24
C TRP A 25 8.45 -0.11 -7.93
N CYS A 26 8.57 -1.34 -7.46
CA CYS A 26 7.92 -1.80 -6.23
C CYS A 26 8.97 -2.34 -5.27
N ARG A 27 9.17 -1.62 -4.15
CA ARG A 27 10.06 -2.03 -3.06
C ARG A 27 9.81 -3.45 -2.56
N TYR A 28 8.55 -3.90 -2.61
CA TYR A 28 8.10 -5.18 -2.06
C TYR A 28 8.01 -6.29 -3.11
N HIS A 29 8.50 -6.05 -4.32
CA HIS A 29 8.43 -6.98 -5.46
C HIS A 29 7.02 -7.45 -5.85
N VAL A 30 5.96 -6.85 -5.28
CA VAL A 30 4.55 -7.19 -5.55
C VAL A 30 4.22 -6.99 -7.02
N ALA A 31 4.70 -5.92 -7.65
CA ALA A 31 4.46 -5.67 -9.08
C ALA A 31 5.00 -6.80 -9.98
N LYS A 32 6.26 -7.20 -9.79
CA LYS A 32 6.86 -8.33 -10.53
C LYS A 32 6.19 -9.66 -10.18
N CYS A 33 5.71 -9.83 -8.95
CA CYS A 33 4.98 -11.03 -8.53
C CYS A 33 3.63 -11.13 -9.25
N CYS A 34 2.89 -10.02 -9.35
CA CYS A 34 1.62 -9.95 -10.06
C CYS A 34 1.80 -10.26 -11.55
N ASP A 35 2.81 -9.63 -12.17
CA ASP A 35 3.19 -9.86 -13.57
C ASP A 35 3.51 -11.34 -13.85
N LYS A 36 4.41 -11.94 -13.07
CA LYS A 36 4.76 -13.38 -13.18
C LYS A 36 3.59 -14.32 -13.01
N LYS A 37 2.60 -13.97 -12.18
CA LYS A 37 1.39 -14.77 -11.94
C LYS A 37 0.27 -14.46 -12.92
N GLY A 38 0.44 -13.49 -13.83
CA GLY A 38 -0.60 -13.05 -14.76
C GLY A 38 -1.82 -12.41 -14.07
N ILE A 39 -1.65 -11.86 -12.86
CA ILE A 39 -2.74 -11.21 -12.11
C ILE A 39 -2.58 -9.69 -12.14
N LYS A 40 -3.70 -8.97 -12.28
CA LYS A 40 -3.72 -7.50 -12.36
C LYS A 40 -3.43 -6.81 -11.02
N THR A 41 -3.87 -7.41 -9.92
CA THR A 41 -3.75 -6.85 -8.57
C THR A 41 -3.34 -7.93 -7.59
N CYS A 42 -2.68 -7.55 -6.50
CA CYS A 42 -2.36 -8.49 -5.41
C CYS A 42 -3.60 -9.04 -4.70
N ALA A 43 -4.77 -8.43 -4.90
CA ALA A 43 -6.06 -8.95 -4.42
C ALA A 43 -6.45 -10.26 -5.15
N GLY A 44 -6.09 -10.41 -6.42
CA GLY A 44 -6.35 -11.64 -7.18
C GLY A 44 -5.37 -12.79 -6.88
N CYS A 45 -4.51 -12.66 -5.87
CA CYS A 45 -3.55 -13.71 -5.54
C CYS A 45 -4.22 -14.83 -4.74
N GLY A 46 -4.36 -16.02 -5.31
CA GLY A 46 -4.96 -17.18 -4.63
C GLY A 46 -4.21 -17.67 -3.37
N GLU A 47 -2.97 -17.21 -3.17
CA GLU A 47 -2.17 -17.48 -1.96
C GLU A 47 -2.20 -16.32 -0.95
N TYR A 48 -3.11 -15.36 -1.11
CA TYR A 48 -3.17 -14.21 -0.21
C TYR A 48 -3.49 -14.63 1.24
N PRO A 49 -2.76 -14.11 2.26
CA PRO A 49 -1.57 -13.27 2.13
C PRO A 49 -0.32 -14.10 1.79
N CYS A 50 0.27 -13.85 0.62
CA CYS A 50 1.51 -14.51 0.21
C CYS A 50 2.73 -13.84 0.88
N ASN A 51 3.92 -14.45 0.77
CA ASN A 51 5.13 -13.94 1.43
C ASN A 51 5.47 -12.48 1.06
N ASN A 52 5.25 -12.08 -0.20
CA ASN A 52 5.46 -10.69 -0.63
C ASN A 52 4.51 -9.71 0.05
N MET A 53 3.25 -10.11 0.28
CA MET A 53 2.27 -9.28 0.97
C MET A 53 2.54 -9.23 2.47
N LYS A 54 2.93 -10.35 3.09
CA LYS A 54 3.36 -10.38 4.50
C LYS A 54 4.55 -9.42 4.74
N GLU A 55 5.55 -9.47 3.87
CA GLU A 55 6.69 -8.55 3.95
C GLU A 55 6.27 -7.09 3.71
N CYS A 56 5.39 -6.84 2.73
CA CYS A 56 4.83 -5.51 2.48
C CYS A 56 4.13 -4.94 3.73
N PHE A 57 3.32 -5.73 4.42
CA PHE A 57 2.63 -5.31 5.65
C PHE A 57 3.62 -5.03 6.77
N ARG A 58 4.54 -5.97 7.04
CA ARG A 58 5.56 -5.83 8.09
C ARG A 58 6.40 -4.57 7.91
N VAL A 59 6.86 -4.32 6.69
CA VAL A 59 7.67 -3.13 6.39
C VAL A 59 6.82 -1.87 6.48
N THR A 60 5.58 -1.89 5.99
CA THR A 60 4.68 -0.72 6.09
C THR A 60 4.40 -0.35 7.53
N GLU A 61 4.08 -1.33 8.39
CA GLU A 61 3.82 -1.15 9.82
C GLU A 61 5.00 -0.49 10.54
N SER A 62 6.24 -0.82 10.17
CA SER A 62 7.44 -0.21 10.76
C SER A 62 7.53 1.32 10.57
N PHE A 63 6.80 1.88 9.61
CA PHE A 63 6.75 3.33 9.37
C PHE A 63 5.61 4.05 10.12
N GLU A 64 4.68 3.32 10.76
CA GLU A 64 3.48 3.92 11.34
C GLU A 64 3.81 4.94 12.44
N ALA A 65 4.72 4.58 13.33
CA ALA A 65 5.16 5.47 14.41
C ALA A 65 5.74 6.78 13.86
N ARG A 66 6.53 6.69 12.78
CA ARG A 66 7.09 7.87 12.12
C ARG A 66 5.98 8.72 11.52
N CYS A 67 5.01 8.11 10.82
CA CYS A 67 3.85 8.81 10.27
C CYS A 67 3.07 9.56 11.34
N ARG A 68 2.74 8.90 12.45
CA ARG A 68 2.03 9.54 13.58
C ARG A 68 2.80 10.71 14.19
N SER A 69 4.14 10.67 14.18
CA SER A 69 4.97 11.73 14.77
C SER A 69 5.06 13.01 13.92
N VAL A 70 4.83 12.93 12.62
CA VAL A 70 5.04 14.08 11.70
C VAL A 70 3.79 14.52 10.96
N CYS A 71 2.78 13.67 10.81
CA CYS A 71 1.53 13.99 10.13
C CYS A 71 0.52 14.67 11.05
N THR A 72 -0.34 15.52 10.49
CA THR A 72 -1.58 15.92 11.17
C THR A 72 -2.54 14.73 11.31
N LYS A 73 -3.59 14.87 12.13
CA LYS A 73 -4.63 13.84 12.26
C LYS A 73 -5.29 13.50 10.92
N GLU A 74 -5.54 14.52 10.10
CA GLU A 74 -6.15 14.37 8.78
C GLU A 74 -5.20 13.67 7.81
N GLU A 75 -3.94 14.11 7.72
CA GLU A 75 -2.91 13.48 6.90
C GLU A 75 -2.71 12.01 7.28
N TYR A 76 -2.59 11.73 8.58
CA TYR A 76 -2.45 10.38 9.09
C TYR A 76 -3.71 9.55 8.82
N GLY A 77 -4.91 10.13 8.92
CA GLY A 77 -6.16 9.47 8.58
C GLY A 77 -6.20 8.94 7.15
N SER A 78 -5.79 9.77 6.17
CA SER A 78 -5.67 9.35 4.77
C SER A 78 -4.64 8.22 4.59
N LEU A 79 -3.47 8.34 5.23
CA LEU A 79 -2.42 7.31 5.16
C LEU A 79 -2.85 5.99 5.80
N LYS A 80 -3.55 6.05 6.94
CA LYS A 80 -4.06 4.90 7.69
C LYS A 80 -4.92 4.02 6.78
N LYS A 81 -5.94 4.62 6.18
CA LYS A 81 -6.87 3.92 5.29
C LYS A 81 -6.20 3.34 4.04
N ALA A 82 -5.25 4.08 3.44
CA ALA A 82 -4.62 3.64 2.19
C ALA A 82 -3.53 2.58 2.37
N PHE A 83 -2.71 2.71 3.42
CA PHE A 83 -1.48 1.91 3.58
C PHE A 83 -1.51 0.99 4.78
N PHE A 84 -1.95 1.47 5.95
CA PHE A 84 -1.89 0.70 7.20
C PHE A 84 -3.08 -0.27 7.35
N GLU A 85 -4.23 0.03 6.74
CA GLU A 85 -5.39 -0.86 6.67
C GLU A 85 -5.40 -1.73 5.40
N LYS A 86 -4.27 -1.79 4.66
CA LYS A 86 -4.18 -2.50 3.37
C LYS A 86 -4.51 -3.99 3.49
N ALA A 87 -4.15 -4.64 4.60
CA ALA A 87 -4.47 -6.05 4.82
C ALA A 87 -5.99 -6.25 4.89
N ASP A 88 -6.66 -5.49 5.75
CA ASP A 88 -8.11 -5.52 5.90
C ASP A 88 -8.82 -5.17 4.59
N ASN A 89 -8.34 -4.14 3.87
CA ASN A 89 -8.90 -3.74 2.59
C ASN A 89 -8.83 -4.85 1.54
N LEU A 90 -7.71 -5.59 1.48
CA LEU A 90 -7.54 -6.68 0.53
C LEU A 90 -8.33 -7.94 0.91
N SER A 91 -8.58 -8.18 2.20
CA SER A 91 -9.42 -9.30 2.67
C SER A 91 -10.92 -9.14 2.38
N ARG A 92 -11.35 -7.94 1.96
CA ARG A 92 -12.76 -7.61 1.69
C ARG A 92 -13.09 -7.57 0.19
N ILE A 93 -12.12 -7.83 -0.67
CA ILE A 93 -12.25 -7.88 -2.14
C ILE A 93 -12.46 -9.33 -2.56
#